data_AF-A0AB37AQ54-F1
#
_entry.id   AF-A0AB37AQ54-F1
#
_cell.length_a   1.000
_cell.length_b   1.000
_cell.length_c   1.000
_cell.angle_alpha   90.00
_cell.angle_beta   90.00
_cell.angle_gamma   90.00
#
_symmetry.space_group_name_H-M   'P 1'
#
loop_
_entity.id
_entity.type
_entity.pdbx_description
1 polymer ?
#
loop_
_entity_poly.entity_id
_entity_poly.type
_entity_poly.pdbx_seq_one_letter_code
_entity_poly.pdbx_strand_id
1 'polypeptide(L)'
;MTMHTDPVYFLHIPKTGGSSLISFLEDQFDRDEVCPAQVLDELFALPKEAVDRYNLFRGHHWYGIESFVGRRLTHITMLREPVQRTVSWYLHALRHADTYRHQQMNDEGWSLLDFVRHPETNWDLVNTQTLFLAADFDYEKLMRDPVGYGRAAVREYAARRNDRTLLERAKKRLESFAFFGITERMRDSMNLLAYSMGFSPRFETPRLNTSSEQPVMHELTMTELDAINELTELDQELYAWGCALFEERMADMVRSLLIDRFDRSDTLIKRSWHARITEHACARININVVDAPTLVGANTSFDVRVDVSNQSNFQLSSRAPNPVHLSYHWLDGTGEQVVVFDGERTRLPMSLMPGDERQMQASVVAPASPGRYMLRLTLVQEGIAWLDGSGSTAFCDAVVTVR
;
A
#
# COMPACT_ATOMS: atom_id res chain seq x y z
N MET A 1 -12.76 5.68 8.97
CA MET A 1 -12.43 4.28 8.64
C MET A 1 -13.67 3.46 8.90
N THR A 2 -14.29 2.94 7.85
CA THR A 2 -15.38 1.97 7.97
C THR A 2 -14.77 0.66 8.47
N MET A 3 -15.05 0.31 9.72
CA MET A 3 -14.84 -1.06 10.18
C MET A 3 -15.76 -1.96 9.35
N HIS A 4 -15.18 -2.93 8.64
CA HIS A 4 -15.96 -3.94 7.94
C HIS A 4 -16.77 -4.71 8.99
N THR A 5 -18.09 -4.61 8.93
CA THR A 5 -18.99 -5.29 9.89
C THR A 5 -19.14 -6.78 9.57
N ASP A 6 -18.85 -7.16 8.33
CA ASP A 6 -18.98 -8.53 7.82
C ASP A 6 -17.62 -9.24 7.84
N PRO A 7 -17.56 -10.54 8.20
CA PRO A 7 -16.32 -11.32 8.16
C PRO A 7 -15.64 -11.28 6.79
N VAL A 8 -14.32 -11.33 6.79
CA VAL A 8 -13.52 -11.35 5.58
C VAL A 8 -13.40 -12.78 5.09
N TYR A 9 -13.63 -12.99 3.79
CA TYR A 9 -13.35 -14.25 3.11
C TYR A 9 -12.28 -14.06 2.04
N PHE A 10 -11.08 -14.60 2.30
CA PHE A 10 -10.06 -14.78 1.28
C PHE A 10 -10.33 -16.05 0.48
N LEU A 11 -10.99 -15.88 -0.66
CA LEU A 11 -11.15 -16.91 -1.68
C LEU A 11 -9.78 -17.15 -2.30
N HIS A 12 -9.05 -18.12 -1.76
CA HIS A 12 -7.69 -18.42 -2.17
C HIS A 12 -7.74 -19.33 -3.40
N ILE A 13 -7.35 -18.78 -4.56
CA ILE A 13 -7.18 -19.57 -5.78
C ILE A 13 -5.78 -20.22 -5.72
N PRO A 14 -5.64 -21.54 -5.96
CA PRO A 14 -4.34 -22.19 -5.90
C PRO A 14 -3.29 -21.51 -6.78
N LYS A 15 -2.11 -21.28 -6.19
CA LYS A 15 -0.89 -20.77 -6.83
C LYS A 15 -0.95 -19.32 -7.29
N THR A 16 -1.80 -18.49 -6.68
CA THR A 16 -1.85 -17.03 -6.90
C THR A 16 -1.18 -16.23 -5.77
N GLY A 17 -0.10 -16.75 -5.20
CA GLY A 17 0.67 -16.04 -4.14
C GLY A 17 -0.02 -15.99 -2.76
N GLY A 18 -1.05 -16.82 -2.53
CA GLY A 18 -1.88 -16.71 -1.34
C GLY A 18 -1.20 -17.02 0.00
N SER A 19 -0.08 -17.75 0.05
CA SER A 19 0.63 -18.01 1.33
C SER A 19 1.11 -16.71 2.01
N SER A 20 1.65 -15.78 1.23
CA SER A 20 2.13 -14.50 1.75
C SER A 20 0.97 -13.61 2.20
N LEU A 21 -0.13 -13.64 1.45
CA LEU A 21 -1.36 -12.92 1.80
C LEU A 21 -2.05 -13.51 3.03
N ILE A 22 -2.09 -14.83 3.18
CA ILE A 22 -2.62 -15.51 4.36
C ILE A 22 -1.87 -15.06 5.61
N SER A 23 -0.53 -15.09 5.59
CA SER A 23 0.27 -14.63 6.74
C SER A 23 -0.03 -13.18 7.09
N PHE A 24 -0.15 -12.29 6.09
CA PHE A 24 -0.51 -10.90 6.33
C PHE A 24 -1.91 -10.76 6.93
N LEU A 25 -2.89 -11.52 6.43
CA LEU A 25 -4.26 -11.48 6.93
C LEU A 25 -4.33 -12.00 8.36
N GLU A 26 -3.68 -13.14 8.68
CA GLU A 26 -3.66 -13.69 10.03
C GLU A 26 -3.08 -12.71 11.06
N ASP A 27 -2.14 -11.84 10.68
CA ASP A 27 -1.60 -10.78 11.54
C ASP A 27 -2.59 -9.62 11.80
N GLN A 28 -3.69 -9.52 11.04
CA GLN A 28 -4.72 -8.48 11.22
C GLN A 28 -5.88 -8.92 12.12
N PHE A 29 -5.95 -10.19 12.52
CA PHE A 29 -7.06 -10.75 13.30
C PHE A 29 -6.54 -11.46 14.56
N ASP A 30 -7.37 -11.54 15.58
CA ASP A 30 -7.05 -12.39 16.73
C ASP A 30 -7.10 -13.87 16.32
N ARG A 31 -6.21 -14.69 16.90
CA ARG A 31 -6.04 -16.09 16.47
C ARG A 31 -7.31 -16.93 16.56
N ASP A 32 -8.17 -16.65 17.53
CA ASP A 32 -9.45 -17.32 17.76
C ASP A 32 -10.57 -16.83 16.82
N GLU A 33 -10.36 -15.72 16.12
CA GLU A 33 -11.25 -15.21 15.07
C GLU A 33 -10.91 -15.78 13.67
N VAL A 34 -9.80 -16.50 13.53
CA VAL A 34 -9.37 -17.12 12.26
C VAL A 34 -9.93 -18.53 12.14
N CYS A 35 -10.72 -18.78 11.09
CA CYS A 35 -11.21 -20.12 10.79
C CYS A 35 -10.03 -21.05 10.45
N PRO A 36 -9.90 -22.21 11.12
CA PRO A 36 -8.78 -23.12 10.90
C PRO A 36 -8.89 -23.89 9.57
N ALA A 37 -10.09 -24.04 9.03
CA ALA A 37 -10.35 -24.82 7.83
C ALA A 37 -9.87 -24.09 6.56
N GLN A 38 -9.04 -24.74 5.75
CA GLN A 38 -8.50 -24.21 4.50
C GLN A 38 -9.03 -24.92 3.25
N VAL A 39 -9.71 -26.06 3.44
CA VAL A 39 -10.39 -26.83 2.40
C VAL A 39 -11.83 -27.12 2.83
N LEU A 40 -12.68 -27.54 1.88
CA LEU A 40 -14.13 -27.64 2.10
C LEU A 40 -14.51 -28.76 3.07
N ASP A 41 -13.82 -29.89 3.03
CA ASP A 41 -13.99 -31.02 3.94
C ASP A 41 -13.69 -30.63 5.40
N GLU A 42 -12.61 -29.90 5.63
CA GLU A 42 -12.30 -29.32 6.94
C GLU A 42 -13.39 -28.33 7.38
N LEU A 43 -13.87 -27.48 6.47
CA LEU A 43 -14.88 -26.46 6.78
C LEU A 43 -16.21 -27.11 7.17
N PHE A 44 -16.64 -28.14 6.45
CA PHE A 44 -17.89 -28.86 6.73
C PHE A 44 -17.80 -29.76 7.97
N ALA A 45 -16.60 -30.11 8.41
CA ALA A 45 -16.39 -30.83 9.67
C ALA A 45 -16.54 -29.94 10.91
N LEU A 46 -16.56 -28.61 10.77
CA LEU A 46 -16.71 -27.69 11.90
C LEU A 46 -18.16 -27.65 12.43
N PRO A 47 -18.36 -27.62 13.76
CA PRO A 47 -19.67 -27.35 14.35
C PRO A 47 -20.19 -25.98 13.92
N LYS A 48 -21.48 -25.88 13.57
CA LYS A 48 -22.06 -24.63 13.05
C LYS A 48 -21.98 -23.49 14.07
N GLU A 49 -22.10 -23.80 15.35
CA GLU A 49 -21.98 -22.84 16.47
C GLU A 49 -20.55 -22.29 16.63
N ALA A 50 -19.54 -23.03 16.13
CA ALA A 50 -18.16 -22.56 16.12
C ALA A 50 -17.88 -21.64 14.93
N VAL A 51 -18.52 -21.88 13.77
CA VAL A 51 -18.36 -21.09 12.54
C VAL A 51 -18.75 -19.63 12.76
N ASP A 52 -19.78 -19.36 13.56
CA ASP A 52 -20.25 -18.00 13.85
C ASP A 52 -19.22 -17.11 14.57
N ARG A 53 -18.19 -17.70 15.18
CA ARG A 53 -17.15 -16.96 15.92
C ARG A 53 -16.04 -16.41 15.03
N TYR A 54 -15.89 -16.94 13.82
CA TYR A 54 -14.79 -16.54 12.94
C TYR A 54 -15.12 -15.25 12.18
N ASN A 55 -14.12 -14.37 12.11
CA ASN A 55 -14.14 -13.12 11.35
C ASN A 55 -13.20 -13.18 10.13
N LEU A 56 -12.36 -14.21 10.02
CA LEU A 56 -11.55 -14.49 8.83
C LEU A 56 -11.76 -15.94 8.35
N PHE A 57 -12.24 -16.07 7.12
CA PHE A 57 -12.25 -17.31 6.35
C PHE A 57 -11.17 -17.22 5.27
N ARG A 58 -10.38 -18.28 5.10
CA ARG A 58 -9.32 -18.32 4.07
C ARG A 58 -9.12 -19.74 3.60
N GLY A 59 -9.04 -19.95 2.29
CA GLY A 59 -8.84 -21.29 1.76
C GLY A 59 -9.42 -21.51 0.37
N HIS A 60 -9.28 -22.74 -0.09
CA HIS A 60 -9.69 -23.22 -1.41
C HIS A 60 -11.17 -23.64 -1.39
N HIS A 61 -12.06 -22.76 -0.90
CA HIS A 61 -13.46 -23.10 -0.67
C HIS A 61 -14.41 -22.76 -1.82
N TRP A 62 -13.90 -22.17 -2.91
CA TRP A 62 -14.71 -21.68 -4.04
C TRP A 62 -15.68 -20.57 -3.63
N TYR A 63 -16.31 -19.91 -4.61
CA TYR A 63 -17.33 -18.90 -4.31
C TYR A 63 -18.59 -19.53 -3.68
N GLY A 64 -19.25 -18.82 -2.76
CA GLY A 64 -20.59 -19.16 -2.27
C GLY A 64 -20.66 -19.87 -0.90
N ILE A 65 -19.57 -19.91 -0.14
CA ILE A 65 -19.54 -20.52 1.21
C ILE A 65 -20.51 -19.85 2.21
N GLU A 66 -21.03 -18.67 1.90
CA GLU A 66 -22.06 -17.99 2.69
C GLU A 66 -23.30 -18.85 2.89
N SER A 67 -23.59 -19.76 1.97
CA SER A 67 -24.67 -20.75 2.12
C SER A 67 -24.45 -21.67 3.33
N PHE A 68 -23.18 -21.99 3.62
CA PHE A 68 -22.79 -22.76 4.80
C PHE A 68 -22.65 -21.88 6.05
N VAL A 69 -21.90 -20.77 5.92
CA VAL A 69 -21.59 -19.83 7.01
C VAL A 69 -22.84 -19.12 7.53
N GLY A 70 -23.86 -18.90 6.69
CA GLY A 70 -25.11 -18.26 7.08
C GLY A 70 -25.01 -16.75 7.30
N ARG A 71 -23.88 -16.14 6.92
CA ARG A 71 -23.59 -14.70 7.06
C ARG A 71 -23.08 -14.15 5.74
N ARG A 72 -23.27 -12.85 5.52
CA ARG A 72 -22.62 -12.15 4.41
C ARG A 72 -21.11 -12.09 4.67
N LEU A 73 -20.33 -12.21 3.60
CA LEU A 73 -18.86 -12.20 3.66
C LEU A 73 -18.31 -11.10 2.75
N THR A 74 -17.30 -10.41 3.26
CA THR A 74 -16.49 -9.46 2.51
C THR A 74 -15.44 -10.23 1.73
N HIS A 75 -15.64 -10.37 0.42
CA HIS A 75 -14.77 -11.18 -0.43
C HIS A 75 -13.49 -10.44 -0.82
N ILE A 76 -12.39 -11.18 -0.73
CA ILE A 76 -11.10 -10.78 -1.28
C ILE A 76 -10.44 -11.95 -2.02
N THR A 77 -9.61 -11.68 -3.02
CA THR A 77 -8.87 -12.73 -3.74
C THR A 77 -7.55 -12.23 -4.36
N MET A 78 -6.82 -13.13 -5.02
CA MET A 78 -5.61 -12.82 -5.79
C MET A 78 -5.68 -13.55 -7.14
N LEU A 79 -5.34 -12.84 -8.21
CA LEU A 79 -5.14 -13.39 -9.54
C LEU A 79 -3.64 -13.55 -9.86
N ARG A 80 -3.36 -14.37 -10.86
CA ARG A 80 -2.03 -14.57 -11.43
C ARG A 80 -2.12 -14.79 -12.93
N GLU A 81 -1.07 -14.44 -13.65
CA GLU A 81 -0.97 -14.74 -15.07
C GLU A 81 -1.17 -16.27 -15.29
N PRO A 82 -2.12 -16.70 -16.14
CA PRO A 82 -2.55 -18.10 -16.20
C PRO A 82 -1.47 -19.09 -16.60
N VAL A 83 -0.55 -18.71 -17.48
CA VAL A 83 0.58 -19.58 -17.88
C VAL A 83 1.51 -19.79 -16.69
N GLN A 84 1.92 -18.71 -16.02
CA GLN A 84 2.77 -18.75 -14.84
C GLN A 84 2.11 -19.50 -13.67
N ARG A 85 0.79 -19.36 -13.50
CA ARG A 85 0.03 -20.13 -12.49
C ARG A 85 0.12 -21.62 -12.79
N THR A 86 -0.08 -22.02 -14.04
CA THR A 86 -0.01 -23.42 -14.49
C THR A 86 1.38 -24.02 -14.28
N VAL A 87 2.43 -23.30 -14.70
CA VAL A 87 3.83 -23.70 -14.44
C VAL A 87 4.09 -23.81 -12.93
N SER A 88 3.59 -22.86 -12.14
CA SER A 88 3.73 -22.90 -10.68
C SER A 88 3.00 -24.06 -10.04
N TRP A 89 1.92 -24.56 -10.63
CA TRP A 89 1.20 -25.75 -10.17
C TRP A 89 1.96 -27.02 -10.50
N TYR A 90 2.43 -27.16 -11.73
CA TYR A 90 3.28 -28.27 -12.16
C TYR A 90 4.52 -28.43 -11.25
N LEU A 91 5.28 -27.36 -11.04
CA LEU A 91 6.47 -27.39 -10.18
C LEU A 91 6.12 -27.67 -8.71
N HIS A 92 4.92 -27.30 -8.26
CA HIS A 92 4.46 -27.63 -6.92
C HIS A 92 4.17 -29.14 -6.80
N ALA A 93 3.40 -29.68 -7.74
CA ALA A 93 3.03 -31.10 -7.80
C ALA A 93 4.26 -32.02 -7.91
N LEU A 94 5.31 -31.60 -8.62
CA LEU A 94 6.57 -32.32 -8.68
C LEU A 94 7.31 -32.41 -7.34
N ARG A 95 7.15 -31.43 -6.44
CA ARG A 95 7.96 -31.32 -5.22
C ARG A 95 7.27 -31.83 -3.96
N HIS A 96 5.94 -31.75 -3.90
CA HIS A 96 5.21 -31.97 -2.66
C HIS A 96 4.46 -33.31 -2.70
N ALA A 97 4.82 -34.22 -1.80
CA ALA A 97 4.33 -35.61 -1.80
C ALA A 97 2.83 -35.75 -1.48
N ASP A 98 2.24 -34.73 -0.84
CA ASP A 98 0.82 -34.59 -0.53
C ASP A 98 -0.02 -34.13 -1.75
N THR A 99 0.61 -33.67 -2.82
CA THR A 99 -0.12 -33.31 -4.05
C THR A 99 -0.63 -34.56 -4.77
N TYR A 100 -1.88 -34.51 -5.24
CA TYR A 100 -2.47 -35.57 -6.05
C TYR A 100 -1.55 -35.90 -7.24
N ARG A 101 -1.10 -37.16 -7.32
CA ARG A 101 -0.25 -37.73 -8.38
C ARG A 101 1.23 -37.35 -8.36
N HIS A 102 1.75 -36.73 -7.29
CA HIS A 102 3.19 -36.50 -7.12
C HIS A 102 4.04 -37.75 -7.40
N GLN A 103 3.67 -38.87 -6.80
CA GLN A 103 4.40 -40.13 -6.97
C GLN A 103 4.38 -40.58 -8.43
N GLN A 104 3.21 -40.59 -9.07
CA GLN A 104 3.07 -40.98 -10.47
C GLN A 104 3.88 -40.06 -11.41
N MET A 105 3.82 -38.75 -11.20
CA MET A 105 4.56 -37.77 -11.99
C MET A 105 6.08 -37.99 -11.91
N ASN A 106 6.59 -38.30 -10.71
CA ASN A 106 8.02 -38.56 -10.51
C ASN A 106 8.44 -39.94 -11.04
N ASP A 107 7.64 -40.99 -10.80
CA ASP A 107 7.92 -42.35 -11.26
C ASP A 107 7.93 -42.45 -12.80
N GLU A 108 7.03 -41.73 -13.46
CA GLU A 108 6.90 -41.71 -14.92
C GLU A 108 7.70 -40.57 -15.59
N GLY A 109 8.33 -39.69 -14.81
CA GLY A 109 9.16 -38.59 -15.32
C GLY A 109 8.39 -37.59 -16.19
N TRP A 110 7.19 -37.19 -15.75
CA TRP A 110 6.31 -36.32 -16.54
C TRP A 110 6.96 -34.98 -16.87
N SER A 111 6.86 -34.56 -18.14
CA SER A 111 7.13 -33.18 -18.55
C SER A 111 5.94 -32.26 -18.22
N LEU A 112 6.14 -30.95 -18.38
CA LEU A 112 5.03 -29.98 -18.28
C LEU A 112 3.94 -30.27 -19.32
N LEU A 113 4.32 -30.67 -20.53
CA LEU A 113 3.37 -31.03 -21.59
C LEU A 113 2.54 -32.27 -21.22
N ASP A 114 3.17 -33.28 -20.62
CA ASP A 114 2.45 -34.48 -20.13
C ASP A 114 1.46 -34.09 -19.03
N PHE A 115 1.89 -33.28 -18.08
CA PHE A 115 1.04 -32.78 -16.99
C PHE A 115 -0.18 -32.01 -17.48
N VAL A 116 0.00 -31.16 -18.50
CA VAL A 116 -1.08 -30.35 -19.10
C VAL A 116 -2.05 -31.22 -19.91
N ARG A 117 -1.55 -32.25 -20.62
CA ARG A 117 -2.37 -33.09 -21.49
C ARG A 117 -3.01 -34.29 -20.80
N HIS A 118 -2.52 -34.68 -19.63
CA HIS A 118 -2.98 -35.89 -18.99
C HIS A 118 -4.46 -35.77 -18.53
N PRO A 119 -5.35 -36.72 -18.89
CA PRO A 119 -6.81 -36.61 -18.65
C PRO A 119 -7.21 -36.46 -17.17
N GLU A 120 -6.37 -36.91 -16.25
CA GLU A 120 -6.64 -36.85 -14.81
C GLU A 120 -6.10 -35.59 -14.11
N THR A 121 -5.34 -34.75 -14.80
CA THR A 121 -4.81 -33.48 -14.27
C THR A 121 -5.32 -32.27 -15.05
N ASN A 122 -5.63 -32.43 -16.34
CA ASN A 122 -6.07 -31.32 -17.19
C ASN A 122 -7.33 -30.63 -16.68
N TRP A 123 -8.31 -31.36 -16.13
CA TRP A 123 -9.60 -30.82 -15.69
C TRP A 123 -9.46 -29.87 -14.51
N ASP A 124 -8.40 -30.01 -13.71
CA ASP A 124 -8.08 -29.11 -12.58
C ASP A 124 -7.32 -27.84 -13.04
N LEU A 125 -6.76 -27.86 -14.26
CA LEU A 125 -6.08 -26.74 -14.89
C LEU A 125 -7.01 -25.84 -15.70
N VAL A 126 -8.10 -26.41 -16.21
CA VAL A 126 -9.03 -25.71 -17.10
C VAL A 126 -9.63 -24.50 -16.40
N ASN A 127 -9.30 -23.30 -16.91
CA ASN A 127 -9.84 -22.01 -16.49
C ASN A 127 -10.00 -21.87 -14.97
N THR A 128 -9.03 -22.36 -14.18
CA THR A 128 -9.14 -22.52 -12.73
C THR A 128 -9.58 -21.22 -12.05
N GLN A 129 -9.01 -20.07 -12.41
CA GLN A 129 -9.33 -18.80 -11.75
C GLN A 129 -10.78 -18.38 -12.03
N THR A 130 -11.22 -18.53 -13.28
CA THR A 130 -12.60 -18.28 -13.71
C THR A 130 -13.56 -19.20 -12.98
N LEU A 131 -13.25 -20.51 -12.89
CA LEU A 131 -14.11 -21.49 -12.23
C LEU A 131 -14.21 -21.26 -10.72
N PHE A 132 -13.10 -20.92 -10.04
CA PHE A 132 -13.12 -20.57 -8.60
C PHE A 132 -14.06 -19.40 -8.29
N LEU A 133 -14.15 -18.44 -9.21
CA LEU A 133 -15.02 -17.28 -9.06
C LEU A 133 -16.44 -17.56 -9.54
N ALA A 134 -16.63 -18.31 -10.62
CA ALA A 134 -17.92 -18.44 -11.32
C ALA A 134 -18.72 -19.69 -10.98
N ALA A 135 -18.09 -20.78 -10.52
CA ALA A 135 -18.81 -22.00 -10.21
C ALA A 135 -19.81 -21.74 -9.07
N ASP A 136 -21.04 -22.18 -9.27
CA ASP A 136 -22.09 -22.20 -8.25
C ASP A 136 -22.38 -23.64 -7.89
N PHE A 137 -21.77 -24.11 -6.80
CA PHE A 137 -22.02 -25.45 -6.28
C PHE A 137 -23.28 -25.47 -5.43
N ASP A 138 -23.95 -26.62 -5.44
CA ASP A 138 -24.98 -26.93 -4.46
C ASP A 138 -24.29 -27.33 -3.14
N TYR A 139 -24.14 -26.36 -2.23
CA TYR A 139 -23.45 -26.58 -0.96
C TYR A 139 -24.15 -27.60 -0.07
N GLU A 140 -25.47 -27.81 -0.20
CA GLU A 140 -26.16 -28.86 0.54
C GLU A 140 -25.74 -30.25 0.06
N LYS A 141 -25.60 -30.44 -1.26
CA LYS A 141 -25.05 -31.68 -1.83
C LYS A 141 -23.56 -31.83 -1.53
N LEU A 142 -22.81 -30.74 -1.61
CA LEU A 142 -21.37 -30.72 -1.34
C LEU A 142 -21.05 -31.09 0.11
N MET A 143 -21.86 -30.67 1.08
CA MET A 143 -21.72 -31.10 2.47
C MET A 143 -21.97 -32.59 2.68
N ARG A 144 -22.89 -33.20 1.91
CA ARG A 144 -23.22 -34.62 2.02
C ARG A 144 -22.16 -35.53 1.38
N ASP A 145 -21.57 -35.07 0.28
CA ASP A 145 -20.53 -35.79 -0.44
C ASP A 145 -19.46 -34.83 -0.99
N PRO A 146 -18.53 -34.34 -0.15
CA PRO A 146 -17.54 -33.35 -0.55
C PRO A 146 -16.58 -33.87 -1.63
N VAL A 147 -16.35 -35.19 -1.66
CA VAL A 147 -15.35 -35.81 -2.53
C VAL A 147 -15.97 -36.28 -3.85
N GLY A 148 -17.05 -37.07 -3.80
CA GLY A 148 -17.67 -37.65 -4.98
C GLY A 148 -18.42 -36.60 -5.81
N TYR A 149 -19.45 -35.98 -5.22
CA TYR A 149 -20.19 -34.88 -5.84
C TYR A 149 -19.26 -33.70 -6.16
N GLY A 150 -18.34 -33.33 -5.26
CA GLY A 150 -17.39 -32.24 -5.50
C GLY A 150 -16.55 -32.45 -6.76
N ARG A 151 -15.91 -33.63 -6.92
CA ARG A 151 -15.13 -33.94 -8.13
C ARG A 151 -16.00 -33.97 -9.39
N ALA A 152 -17.20 -34.55 -9.31
CA ALA A 152 -18.11 -34.61 -10.45
C ALA A 152 -18.55 -33.21 -10.90
N ALA A 153 -18.90 -32.34 -9.95
CA ALA A 153 -19.33 -30.98 -10.23
C ALA A 153 -18.19 -30.13 -10.82
N VAL A 154 -16.97 -30.22 -10.29
CA VAL A 154 -15.82 -29.51 -10.88
C VAL A 154 -15.55 -30.00 -12.31
N ARG A 155 -15.62 -31.31 -12.56
CA ARG A 155 -15.49 -31.86 -13.92
C ARG A 155 -16.58 -31.40 -14.87
N GLU A 156 -17.81 -31.24 -14.39
CA GLU A 156 -18.93 -30.69 -15.18
C GLU A 156 -18.67 -29.22 -15.59
N TYR A 157 -18.18 -28.40 -14.66
CA TYR A 157 -17.79 -27.02 -14.96
C TYR A 157 -16.58 -26.97 -15.91
N ALA A 158 -15.57 -27.82 -15.71
CA ALA A 158 -14.40 -27.91 -16.60
C ALA A 158 -14.79 -28.36 -18.02
N ALA A 159 -15.81 -29.22 -18.17
CA ALA A 159 -16.33 -29.59 -19.49
C ALA A 159 -16.95 -28.40 -20.25
N ARG A 160 -17.39 -27.36 -19.54
CA ARG A 160 -17.92 -26.10 -20.09
C ARG A 160 -16.84 -25.05 -20.34
N ARG A 161 -15.60 -25.46 -20.64
CA ARG A 161 -14.43 -24.57 -20.77
C ARG A 161 -14.59 -23.38 -21.73
N ASN A 162 -15.47 -23.48 -22.72
CA ASN A 162 -15.74 -22.40 -23.70
C ASN A 162 -16.98 -21.57 -23.36
N ASP A 163 -17.61 -21.81 -22.20
CA ASP A 163 -18.83 -21.14 -21.80
C ASP A 163 -18.54 -19.73 -21.27
N ARG A 164 -18.78 -18.75 -22.15
CA ARG A 164 -18.61 -17.31 -21.87
C ARG A 164 -19.45 -16.82 -20.70
N THR A 165 -20.54 -17.49 -20.34
CA THR A 165 -21.35 -17.12 -19.17
C THR A 165 -20.61 -17.32 -17.85
N LEU A 166 -19.61 -18.22 -17.81
CA LEU A 166 -18.72 -18.38 -16.67
C LEU A 166 -17.78 -17.19 -16.53
N LEU A 167 -17.17 -16.74 -17.64
CA LEU A 167 -16.30 -15.56 -17.65
C LEU A 167 -17.02 -14.30 -17.17
N GLU A 168 -18.21 -14.02 -17.73
CA GLU A 168 -18.96 -12.82 -17.35
C GLU A 168 -19.41 -12.84 -15.88
N ARG A 169 -19.72 -14.03 -15.35
CA ARG A 169 -20.02 -14.19 -13.92
C ARG A 169 -18.78 -13.98 -13.04
N ALA A 170 -17.63 -14.51 -13.44
CA ALA A 170 -16.36 -14.30 -12.74
C ALA A 170 -16.02 -12.80 -12.69
N LYS A 171 -16.12 -12.09 -13.81
CA LYS A 171 -15.88 -10.64 -13.88
C LYS A 171 -16.82 -9.87 -12.94
N LYS A 172 -18.13 -10.14 -13.01
CA LYS A 172 -19.12 -9.49 -12.15
C LYS A 172 -18.87 -9.72 -10.65
N ARG A 173 -18.46 -10.94 -10.27
CA ARG A 173 -18.11 -11.26 -8.89
C ARG A 173 -16.84 -10.55 -8.48
N LEU A 174 -15.78 -10.63 -9.28
CA LEU A 174 -14.51 -9.96 -9.00
C LEU A 174 -14.68 -8.44 -8.87
N GLU A 175 -15.52 -7.83 -9.71
CA GLU A 175 -15.91 -6.42 -9.61
C GLU A 175 -16.57 -6.10 -8.25
N SER A 176 -17.42 -6.99 -7.75
CA SER A 176 -18.09 -6.83 -6.45
C SER A 176 -17.20 -7.09 -5.23
N PHE A 177 -16.02 -7.70 -5.40
CA PHE A 177 -15.13 -7.98 -4.28
C PHE A 177 -14.55 -6.70 -3.72
N ALA A 178 -14.47 -6.62 -2.39
CA ALA A 178 -13.87 -5.48 -1.70
C ALA A 178 -12.41 -5.27 -2.10
N PHE A 179 -11.71 -6.36 -2.43
CA PHE A 179 -10.36 -6.32 -2.96
C PHE A 179 -10.06 -7.51 -3.87
N PHE A 180 -9.24 -7.28 -4.88
CA PHE A 180 -8.44 -8.35 -5.48
C PHE A 180 -7.06 -7.81 -5.84
N GLY A 181 -6.04 -8.67 -5.82
CA GLY A 181 -4.67 -8.31 -6.21
C GLY A 181 -4.13 -9.12 -7.37
N ILE A 182 -2.95 -8.71 -7.85
CA ILE A 182 -2.19 -9.33 -8.92
C ILE A 182 -0.87 -9.83 -8.35
N THR A 183 -0.61 -11.13 -8.50
CA THR A 183 0.57 -11.80 -7.92
C THR A 183 1.87 -11.12 -8.37
N GLU A 184 1.96 -10.77 -9.64
CA GLU A 184 3.09 -10.13 -10.30
C GLU A 184 3.34 -8.70 -9.79
N ARG A 185 2.31 -8.08 -9.19
CA ARG A 185 2.37 -6.75 -8.55
C ARG A 185 2.08 -6.85 -7.05
N MET A 186 2.68 -7.82 -6.37
CA MET A 186 2.42 -8.10 -4.95
C MET A 186 2.50 -6.85 -4.06
N ARG A 187 3.55 -6.03 -4.19
CA ARG A 187 3.70 -4.80 -3.38
C ARG A 187 2.52 -3.84 -3.56
N ASP A 188 2.11 -3.61 -4.80
CA ASP A 188 0.99 -2.70 -5.10
C ASP A 188 -0.33 -3.30 -4.63
N SER A 189 -0.49 -4.62 -4.79
CA SER A 189 -1.65 -5.37 -4.31
C SER A 189 -1.80 -5.26 -2.79
N MET A 190 -0.72 -5.40 -2.03
CA MET A 190 -0.75 -5.24 -0.57
C MET A 190 -1.07 -3.80 -0.15
N ASN A 191 -0.56 -2.79 -0.86
CA ASN A 191 -0.90 -1.38 -0.61
C ASN A 191 -2.40 -1.12 -0.84
N LEU A 192 -2.94 -1.62 -1.95
CA LEU A 192 -4.35 -1.49 -2.27
C LEU A 192 -5.23 -2.25 -1.28
N LEU A 193 -4.83 -3.44 -0.84
CA LEU A 193 -5.52 -4.20 0.20
C LEU A 193 -5.58 -3.40 1.51
N ALA A 194 -4.44 -2.89 1.98
CA ALA A 194 -4.36 -2.12 3.22
C ALA A 194 -5.27 -0.88 3.16
N TYR A 195 -5.28 -0.17 2.03
CA TYR A 195 -6.18 0.95 1.81
C TYR A 195 -7.66 0.53 1.78
N SER A 196 -8.00 -0.48 0.98
CA SER A 196 -9.41 -0.90 0.75
C SER A 196 -10.04 -1.52 1.99
N MET A 197 -9.23 -2.21 2.80
CA MET A 197 -9.67 -2.88 4.02
C MET A 197 -9.45 -2.06 5.29
N GLY A 198 -8.73 -0.93 5.20
CA GLY A 198 -8.34 -0.13 6.37
C GLY A 198 -7.33 -0.85 7.28
N PHE A 199 -6.61 -1.85 6.77
CA PHE A 199 -5.56 -2.55 7.51
C PHE A 199 -4.32 -1.69 7.69
N SER A 200 -3.52 -2.02 8.69
CA SER A 200 -2.27 -1.31 8.94
C SER A 200 -1.32 -1.50 7.74
N PRO A 201 -0.77 -0.42 7.15
CA PRO A 201 0.20 -0.54 6.07
C PRO A 201 1.58 -0.99 6.57
N ARG A 202 1.76 -1.13 7.90
CA ARG A 202 3.00 -1.66 8.49
C ARG A 202 3.03 -3.17 8.34
N PHE A 203 3.35 -3.63 7.14
CA PHE A 203 3.82 -4.98 6.93
C PHE A 203 5.27 -4.91 6.50
N GLU A 204 6.15 -5.59 7.24
CA GLU A 204 7.41 -6.01 6.62
C GLU A 204 6.98 -6.91 5.47
N THR A 205 7.18 -6.49 4.22
CA THR A 205 6.88 -7.35 3.07
C THR A 205 7.68 -8.62 3.30
N PRO A 206 7.06 -9.73 3.74
CA PRO A 206 7.85 -10.87 4.07
C PRO A 206 8.46 -11.25 2.73
N ARG A 207 9.79 -11.41 2.66
CA ARG A 207 10.42 -12.15 1.55
C ARG A 207 10.01 -13.63 1.59
N LEU A 208 8.82 -13.94 2.09
CA LEU A 208 8.21 -15.26 2.06
C LEU A 208 7.68 -15.42 0.64
N ASN A 209 8.50 -16.10 -0.16
CA ASN A 209 8.34 -16.42 -1.57
C ASN A 209 8.92 -15.41 -2.58
N THR A 210 10.10 -14.84 -2.30
CA THR A 210 11.15 -15.25 -3.24
C THR A 210 11.35 -16.72 -2.92
N SER A 211 10.79 -17.62 -3.71
CA SER A 211 11.51 -18.88 -3.85
C SER A 211 12.96 -18.47 -4.04
N SER A 212 13.85 -19.03 -3.23
CA SER A 212 15.30 -19.05 -3.47
C SER A 212 15.66 -19.79 -4.77
N GLU A 213 14.76 -19.75 -5.73
CA GLU A 213 14.78 -20.24 -7.07
C GLU A 213 14.10 -19.10 -7.83
N GLN A 214 14.90 -18.25 -8.50
CA GLN A 214 14.44 -17.79 -9.80
C GLN A 214 13.87 -19.05 -10.47
N PRO A 215 12.60 -19.07 -10.92
CA PRO A 215 12.31 -20.04 -11.95
C PRO A 215 13.34 -19.71 -13.01
N VAL A 216 14.26 -20.63 -13.27
CA VAL A 216 14.78 -20.79 -14.62
C VAL A 216 13.54 -20.57 -15.46
N MET A 217 13.46 -19.43 -16.15
CA MET A 217 12.44 -19.27 -17.18
C MET A 217 12.76 -20.44 -18.09
N HIS A 218 12.04 -21.54 -17.91
CA HIS A 218 11.92 -22.53 -18.95
C HIS A 218 11.49 -21.68 -20.13
N GLU A 219 12.35 -21.58 -21.13
CA GLU A 219 11.90 -21.16 -22.45
C GLU A 219 10.83 -22.18 -22.83
N LEU A 220 9.58 -21.88 -22.47
CA LEU A 220 8.44 -22.74 -22.75
C LEU A 220 8.44 -22.94 -24.25
N THR A 221 8.41 -24.19 -24.67
CA THR A 221 8.27 -24.49 -26.08
C THR A 221 6.93 -23.96 -26.56
N MET A 222 6.82 -23.62 -27.85
CA MET A 222 5.55 -23.17 -28.42
C MET A 222 4.43 -24.19 -28.18
N THR A 223 4.75 -25.49 -28.23
CA THR A 223 3.80 -26.57 -27.97
C THR A 223 3.30 -26.62 -26.52
N GLU A 224 4.15 -26.33 -25.54
CA GLU A 224 3.73 -26.22 -24.13
C GLU A 224 2.85 -24.98 -23.93
N LEU A 225 3.25 -23.85 -24.52
CA LEU A 225 2.50 -22.61 -24.42
C LEU A 225 1.11 -22.74 -25.04
N ASP A 226 1.01 -23.31 -26.25
CA ASP A 226 -0.26 -23.57 -26.93
C ASP A 226 -1.17 -24.48 -26.11
N ALA A 227 -0.61 -25.57 -25.53
CA ALA A 227 -1.38 -26.50 -24.72
C ALA A 227 -1.93 -25.85 -23.44
N ILE A 228 -1.16 -24.96 -22.79
CA ILE A 228 -1.62 -24.23 -21.61
C ILE A 228 -2.67 -23.19 -22.01
N ASN A 229 -2.45 -22.46 -23.10
CA ASN A 229 -3.37 -21.43 -23.58
C ASN A 229 -4.74 -22.03 -23.94
N GLU A 230 -4.78 -23.22 -24.54
CA GLU A 230 -6.04 -23.92 -24.85
C GLU A 230 -6.86 -24.26 -23.59
N LEU A 231 -6.20 -24.60 -22.48
CA LEU A 231 -6.90 -24.90 -21.22
C LEU A 231 -7.31 -23.64 -20.45
N THR A 232 -6.69 -22.50 -20.72
CA THR A 232 -6.79 -21.30 -19.88
C THR A 232 -7.36 -20.08 -20.63
N GLU A 233 -8.08 -20.30 -21.73
CA GLU A 233 -8.64 -19.22 -22.57
C GLU A 233 -9.45 -18.19 -21.77
N LEU A 234 -10.38 -18.64 -20.91
CA LEU A 234 -11.20 -17.73 -20.11
C LEU A 234 -10.38 -17.05 -19.01
N ASP A 235 -9.41 -17.77 -18.43
CA ASP A 235 -8.50 -17.23 -17.42
C ASP A 235 -7.62 -16.10 -17.99
N GLN A 236 -7.15 -16.23 -19.24
CA GLN A 236 -6.36 -15.20 -19.91
C GLN A 236 -7.17 -13.92 -20.09
N GLU A 237 -8.42 -14.04 -20.53
CA GLU A 237 -9.31 -12.89 -20.67
C GLU A 237 -9.72 -12.29 -19.34
N LEU A 238 -10.02 -13.12 -18.34
CA LEU A 238 -10.30 -12.67 -16.97
C LEU A 238 -9.11 -11.92 -16.40
N TYR A 239 -7.89 -12.44 -16.57
CA TYR A 239 -6.66 -11.83 -16.05
C TYR A 239 -6.35 -10.50 -16.74
N ALA A 240 -6.47 -10.43 -18.07
CA ALA A 240 -6.27 -9.19 -18.81
C ALA A 240 -7.27 -8.11 -18.39
N TRP A 241 -8.56 -8.49 -18.25
CA TRP A 241 -9.60 -7.60 -17.77
C TRP A 241 -9.37 -7.19 -16.30
N GLY A 242 -8.99 -8.14 -15.43
CA GLY A 242 -8.70 -7.92 -14.03
C GLY A 242 -7.51 -6.98 -13.83
N CYS A 243 -6.46 -7.08 -14.66
CA CYS A 243 -5.35 -6.13 -14.66
C CYS A 243 -5.82 -4.69 -14.97
N ALA A 244 -6.70 -4.51 -15.96
CA ALA A 244 -7.24 -3.19 -16.28
C ALA A 244 -8.05 -2.60 -15.12
N LEU A 245 -8.96 -3.39 -14.52
CA LEU A 245 -9.74 -2.97 -13.35
C LEU A 245 -8.84 -2.70 -12.13
N PHE A 246 -7.75 -3.44 -11.97
CA PHE A 246 -6.78 -3.21 -10.90
C PHE A 246 -6.09 -1.85 -11.04
N GLU A 247 -5.70 -1.45 -12.26
CA GLU A 247 -5.15 -0.10 -12.49
C GLU A 247 -6.15 1.00 -12.15
N GLU A 248 -7.43 0.80 -12.49
CA GLU A 248 -8.50 1.75 -12.13
C GLU A 248 -8.61 1.90 -10.61
N ARG A 249 -8.65 0.79 -9.86
CA ARG A 249 -8.69 0.80 -8.39
C ARG A 249 -7.45 1.44 -7.77
N MET A 250 -6.27 1.19 -8.34
CA MET A 250 -5.02 1.84 -7.91
C MET A 250 -5.07 3.35 -8.14
N ALA A 251 -5.55 3.79 -9.31
CA ALA A 251 -5.70 5.20 -9.62
C ALA A 251 -6.72 5.88 -8.69
N ASP A 252 -7.83 5.22 -8.36
CA ASP A 252 -8.81 5.70 -7.39
C ASP A 252 -8.24 5.84 -5.98
N MET A 253 -7.50 4.83 -5.51
CA MET A 253 -6.78 4.91 -4.23
C MET A 253 -5.84 6.12 -4.21
N VAL A 254 -5.00 6.30 -5.24
CA VAL A 254 -4.06 7.42 -5.30
C VAL A 254 -4.81 8.76 -5.33
N ARG A 255 -5.87 8.88 -6.14
CA ARG A 255 -6.73 10.07 -6.16
C ARG A 255 -7.32 10.37 -4.79
N SER A 256 -7.88 9.38 -4.12
CA SER A 256 -8.47 9.53 -2.79
C SER A 256 -7.44 9.94 -1.74
N LEU A 257 -6.25 9.35 -1.74
CA LEU A 257 -5.16 9.72 -0.82
C LEU A 257 -4.65 11.13 -1.08
N LEU A 258 -4.58 11.54 -2.35
CA LEU A 258 -4.25 12.93 -2.72
C LEU A 258 -5.36 13.88 -2.26
N ILE A 259 -6.62 13.54 -2.45
CA ILE A 259 -7.76 14.34 -1.98
C ILE A 259 -7.77 14.43 -0.45
N ASP A 260 -7.61 13.34 0.31
CA ASP A 260 -7.52 13.41 1.79
C ASP A 260 -6.35 14.29 2.23
N ARG A 261 -5.19 14.16 1.56
CA ARG A 261 -4.06 15.07 1.80
C ARG A 261 -4.43 16.52 1.49
N PHE A 262 -5.14 16.77 0.39
CA PHE A 262 -5.61 18.10 0.01
C PHE A 262 -6.70 18.62 0.94
N ASP A 263 -7.65 17.84 1.44
CA ASP A 263 -8.75 18.24 2.31
C ASP A 263 -8.27 18.49 3.75
N ARG A 264 -7.34 17.65 4.23
CA ARG A 264 -6.56 17.98 5.42
C ARG A 264 -5.82 19.27 5.20
N SER A 265 -5.25 19.47 4.01
CA SER A 265 -4.68 20.76 3.66
C SER A 265 -5.74 21.86 3.48
N ASP A 266 -7.00 21.60 3.12
CA ASP A 266 -8.00 22.63 2.80
C ASP A 266 -8.69 23.21 4.05
N THR A 267 -8.84 22.35 5.06
CA THR A 267 -9.07 22.78 6.44
C THR A 267 -7.89 23.63 7.00
N LEU A 268 -6.69 23.49 6.43
CA LEU A 268 -5.52 24.33 6.72
C LEU A 268 -5.35 25.53 5.74
N ILE A 269 -5.81 25.44 4.48
CA ILE A 269 -5.71 26.46 3.41
C ILE A 269 -6.61 27.65 3.76
N LYS A 270 -7.70 27.43 4.51
CA LYS A 270 -8.49 28.52 5.09
C LYS A 270 -7.68 29.44 6.03
N ARG A 271 -6.48 29.05 6.48
CA ARG A 271 -5.53 29.92 7.22
C ARG A 271 -4.23 30.11 6.42
N SER A 272 -4.37 30.65 5.22
CA SER A 272 -3.25 31.03 4.36
C SER A 272 -2.40 32.17 4.98
N TRP A 273 -1.14 32.32 4.52
CA TRP A 273 -0.24 33.46 4.83
C TRP A 273 -0.81 34.84 4.46
N HIS A 274 -2.00 34.90 3.85
CA HIS A 274 -2.73 36.14 3.61
C HIS A 274 -3.18 36.78 4.94
N ALA A 275 -3.48 35.98 5.96
CA ALA A 275 -3.87 36.43 7.29
C ALA A 275 -2.66 36.45 8.23
N ARG A 276 -2.71 37.30 9.27
CA ARG A 276 -1.67 37.37 10.30
C ARG A 276 -1.48 36.00 10.97
N ILE A 277 -0.25 35.51 10.95
CA ILE A 277 0.15 34.33 11.71
C ILE A 277 0.08 34.70 13.20
N THR A 278 -0.68 33.92 13.98
CA THR A 278 -0.94 34.23 15.40
C THR A 278 0.22 33.79 16.29
N GLU A 279 0.34 34.36 17.49
CA GLU A 279 1.37 33.96 18.48
C GLU A 279 1.30 32.46 18.80
N HIS A 280 0.09 31.91 18.94
CA HIS A 280 -0.10 30.47 19.14
C HIS A 280 0.38 29.62 17.94
N ALA A 281 0.30 30.14 16.71
CA ALA A 281 0.84 29.48 15.54
C ALA A 281 2.37 29.59 15.50
N CYS A 282 2.95 30.74 15.87
CA CYS A 282 4.39 30.94 15.98
C CYS A 282 5.04 29.99 16.99
N ALA A 283 4.38 29.69 18.11
CA ALA A 283 4.81 28.68 19.09
C ALA A 283 4.80 27.22 18.57
N ARG A 284 4.34 27.01 17.34
CA ARG A 284 4.34 25.71 16.64
C ARG A 284 5.17 25.74 15.36
N ILE A 285 5.95 26.80 15.15
CA ILE A 285 6.95 26.87 14.09
C ILE A 285 8.30 26.79 14.79
N ASN A 286 9.20 25.94 14.33
CA ASN A 286 10.53 25.79 14.91
C ASN A 286 11.58 26.10 13.85
N ILE A 287 12.63 26.83 14.25
CA ILE A 287 13.84 26.98 13.45
C ILE A 287 14.99 26.43 14.26
N ASN A 288 15.85 25.62 13.64
CA ASN A 288 17.05 25.09 14.28
C ASN A 288 18.26 25.38 13.40
N VAL A 289 19.37 25.81 13.99
CA VAL A 289 20.64 25.96 13.27
C VAL A 289 21.24 24.58 13.03
N VAL A 290 21.47 24.26 11.76
CA VAL A 290 22.19 23.06 11.34
C VAL A 290 23.69 23.34 11.26
N ASP A 291 24.06 24.50 10.70
CA ASP A 291 25.45 24.90 10.51
C ASP A 291 25.55 26.42 10.31
N ALA A 292 26.45 27.07 11.05
CA ALA A 292 26.67 28.52 11.00
C ALA A 292 28.16 28.85 11.22
N PRO A 293 28.76 29.75 10.42
CA PRO A 293 30.09 30.26 10.67
C PRO A 293 30.19 30.97 12.03
N THR A 294 31.19 30.63 12.84
CA THR A 294 31.42 31.29 14.14
C THR A 294 32.31 32.53 14.04
N LEU A 295 32.95 32.73 12.89
CA LEU A 295 33.88 33.84 12.64
C LEU A 295 33.71 34.34 11.19
N VAL A 296 33.42 35.64 11.03
CA VAL A 296 33.20 36.28 9.73
C VAL A 296 33.88 37.65 9.67
N GLY A 297 34.12 38.17 8.47
CA GLY A 297 34.63 39.53 8.29
C GLY A 297 33.51 40.56 8.36
N ALA A 298 33.80 41.77 8.84
CA ALA A 298 32.84 42.88 8.80
C ALA A 298 32.29 43.14 7.38
N ASN A 299 30.98 43.41 7.26
CA ASN A 299 30.27 43.63 6.00
C ASN A 299 30.35 42.48 4.97
N THR A 300 30.72 41.27 5.38
CA THR A 300 30.75 40.11 4.47
C THR A 300 29.41 39.36 4.48
N SER A 301 29.06 38.79 3.33
CA SER A 301 27.91 37.89 3.19
C SER A 301 28.35 36.43 3.40
N PHE A 302 27.54 35.64 4.09
CA PHE A 302 27.76 34.22 4.35
C PHE A 302 26.42 33.50 4.49
N ASP A 303 26.43 32.18 4.33
CA ASP A 303 25.23 31.36 4.46
C ASP A 303 25.16 30.67 5.83
N VAL A 304 23.95 30.58 6.37
CA VAL A 304 23.62 29.78 7.56
C VAL A 304 22.61 28.72 7.19
N ARG A 305 22.91 27.46 7.47
CA ARG A 305 21.97 26.35 7.24
C ARG A 305 21.06 26.20 8.44
N VAL A 306 19.75 26.19 8.18
CA VAL A 306 18.71 26.01 9.20
C VAL A 306 17.68 24.98 8.77
N ASP A 307 17.11 24.26 9.73
CA ASP A 307 15.89 23.50 9.54
C ASP A 307 14.68 24.32 10.01
N VAL A 308 13.66 24.42 9.16
CA VAL A 308 12.40 25.10 9.46
C VAL A 308 11.28 24.06 9.47
N SER A 309 10.65 23.86 10.64
CA SER A 309 9.53 22.94 10.83
C SER A 309 8.25 23.72 11.10
N ASN A 310 7.21 23.48 10.30
CA ASN A 310 5.92 24.15 10.43
C ASN A 310 4.87 23.19 11.02
N GLN A 311 4.76 23.12 12.33
CA GLN A 311 3.68 22.40 13.01
C GLN A 311 2.47 23.29 13.29
N SER A 312 2.44 24.53 12.76
CA SER A 312 1.30 25.45 12.88
C SER A 312 0.12 25.00 12.00
N ASN A 313 -0.98 25.75 12.01
CA ASN A 313 -2.08 25.51 11.08
C ASN A 313 -2.12 26.54 9.94
N PHE A 314 -1.02 27.26 9.74
CA PHE A 314 -0.85 28.20 8.64
C PHE A 314 0.07 27.63 7.58
N GLN A 315 -0.22 27.94 6.31
CA GLN A 315 0.76 27.75 5.24
C GLN A 315 1.76 28.90 5.24
N LEU A 316 3.06 28.60 5.20
CA LEU A 316 4.12 29.61 5.06
C LEU A 316 4.56 29.65 3.60
N SER A 317 4.50 30.84 2.97
CA SER A 317 4.83 30.97 1.55
C SER A 317 5.44 32.33 1.23
N SER A 318 6.51 32.36 0.43
CA SER A 318 7.11 33.58 -0.11
C SER A 318 6.32 34.17 -1.31
N ARG A 319 4.99 34.05 -1.28
CA ARG A 319 4.07 34.54 -2.32
C ARG A 319 3.27 35.74 -1.82
N ALA A 320 2.86 36.61 -2.74
CA ALA A 320 1.95 37.72 -2.43
C ALA A 320 0.63 37.22 -1.80
N PRO A 321 -0.09 38.06 -1.02
CA PRO A 321 0.16 39.49 -0.76
C PRO A 321 1.16 39.76 0.37
N ASN A 322 1.23 38.91 1.39
CA ASN A 322 2.07 39.09 2.58
C ASN A 322 3.08 37.94 2.66
N PRO A 323 4.10 37.88 1.78
CA PRO A 323 5.01 36.75 1.72
C PRO A 323 5.74 36.53 3.05
N VAL A 324 5.93 35.27 3.39
CA VAL A 324 6.77 34.84 4.50
C VAL A 324 8.17 34.55 3.99
N HIS A 325 9.17 35.14 4.62
CA HIS A 325 10.59 34.95 4.30
C HIS A 325 11.37 34.52 5.55
N LEU A 326 12.43 33.75 5.35
CA LEU A 326 13.48 33.56 6.35
C LEU A 326 14.37 34.81 6.36
N SER A 327 14.64 35.35 7.53
CA SER A 327 15.46 36.54 7.72
C SER A 327 16.12 36.49 9.09
N TYR A 328 16.68 37.60 9.56
CA TYR A 328 17.45 37.63 10.78
C TYR A 328 17.54 39.02 11.42
N HIS A 329 17.91 39.01 12.69
CA HIS A 329 18.36 40.17 13.46
C HIS A 329 19.78 39.93 13.95
N TRP A 330 20.56 41.01 14.04
CA TRP A 330 21.80 41.00 14.81
C TRP A 330 21.54 41.64 16.17
N LEU A 331 21.84 40.89 17.23
CA LEU A 331 21.84 41.35 18.61
C LEU A 331 23.29 41.52 19.08
N ASP A 332 23.49 42.36 20.07
CA ASP A 332 24.79 42.54 20.73
C ASP A 332 25.28 41.24 21.39
N GLY A 333 26.50 41.24 21.92
CA GLY A 333 27.09 40.06 22.52
C GLY A 333 26.38 39.55 23.79
N THR A 334 25.46 40.35 24.36
CA THR A 334 24.61 39.97 25.50
C THR A 334 23.27 39.38 25.04
N GLY A 335 22.83 39.69 23.82
CA GLY A 335 21.55 39.29 23.27
C GLY A 335 20.39 40.21 23.69
N GLU A 336 20.67 41.31 24.38
CA GLU A 336 19.65 42.23 24.90
C GLU A 336 19.35 43.38 23.93
N GLN A 337 20.35 43.86 23.19
CA GLN A 337 20.18 45.02 22.31
C GLN A 337 20.28 44.63 20.84
N VAL A 338 19.29 45.08 20.06
CA VAL A 338 19.30 44.90 18.60
C VAL A 338 20.29 45.88 17.97
N VAL A 339 21.26 45.32 17.23
CA VAL A 339 22.26 46.04 16.44
C VAL A 339 21.78 46.21 15.00
N VAL A 340 21.20 45.17 14.41
CA VAL A 340 20.54 45.22 13.09
C VAL A 340 19.18 44.57 13.22
N PHE A 341 18.11 45.36 13.02
CA PHE A 341 16.75 44.87 13.11
C PHE A 341 16.22 44.31 11.78
N ASP A 342 16.75 44.70 10.64
CA ASP A 342 16.16 44.31 9.35
C ASP A 342 17.20 43.61 8.46
N GLY A 343 17.27 42.28 8.58
CA GLY A 343 18.19 41.45 7.82
C GLY A 343 17.70 41.13 6.39
N GLU A 344 18.57 40.60 5.55
CA GLU A 344 18.20 40.19 4.18
C GLU A 344 17.10 39.10 4.16
N ARG A 345 16.31 39.08 3.08
CA ARG A 345 15.22 38.10 2.91
C ARG A 345 15.67 36.89 2.10
N THR A 346 15.54 35.71 2.69
CA THR A 346 15.69 34.42 2.03
C THR A 346 14.32 33.84 1.72
N ARG A 347 14.02 33.63 0.44
CA ARG A 347 12.73 33.06 0.00
C ARG A 347 12.63 31.57 0.35
N LEU A 348 11.43 31.15 0.76
CA LEU A 348 11.05 29.74 0.86
C LEU A 348 10.99 29.16 -0.57
N PRO A 349 11.78 28.11 -0.91
CA PRO A 349 11.84 27.57 -2.27
C PRO A 349 10.51 26.93 -2.71
N MET A 350 9.74 26.44 -1.75
CA MET A 350 8.34 26.08 -1.89
C MET A 350 7.59 26.41 -0.61
N SER A 351 6.25 26.42 -0.67
CA SER A 351 5.46 26.67 0.53
C SER A 351 5.67 25.55 1.53
N LEU A 352 5.79 25.89 2.82
CA LEU A 352 5.76 24.93 3.91
C LEU A 352 4.31 24.81 4.38
N MET A 353 3.68 23.69 4.05
CA MET A 353 2.35 23.36 4.56
C MET A 353 2.47 22.98 6.05
N PRO A 354 1.35 23.01 6.80
CA PRO A 354 1.32 22.41 8.12
C PRO A 354 1.78 20.95 8.11
N GLY A 355 2.67 20.61 9.04
CA GLY A 355 3.35 19.32 9.14
C GLY A 355 4.64 19.21 8.33
N ASP A 356 4.92 20.16 7.41
CA ASP A 356 6.15 20.12 6.61
C ASP A 356 7.37 20.57 7.42
N GLU A 357 8.52 20.02 7.05
CA GLU A 357 9.84 20.42 7.53
C GLU A 357 10.81 20.55 6.35
N ARG A 358 11.75 21.49 6.45
CA ARG A 358 12.72 21.73 5.38
C ARG A 358 14.00 22.41 5.84
N GLN A 359 15.12 21.90 5.34
CA GLN A 359 16.41 22.58 5.41
C GLN A 359 16.51 23.74 4.41
N MET A 360 17.02 24.87 4.86
CA MET A 360 17.21 26.11 4.10
C MET A 360 18.61 26.69 4.31
N GLN A 361 19.05 27.51 3.35
CA GLN A 361 20.29 28.30 3.45
C GLN A 361 19.90 29.78 3.52
N ALA A 362 20.06 30.39 4.68
CA ALA A 362 19.83 31.82 4.90
C ALA A 362 21.06 32.62 4.47
N SER A 363 20.88 33.61 3.59
CA SER A 363 21.95 34.56 3.25
C SER A 363 21.99 35.68 4.28
N VAL A 364 23.13 35.85 4.94
CA VAL A 364 23.33 36.77 6.08
C VAL A 364 24.48 37.72 5.78
N VAL A 365 24.33 39.00 6.14
CA VAL A 365 25.38 40.03 6.04
C VAL A 365 25.84 40.41 7.44
N ALA A 366 27.15 40.32 7.69
CA ALA A 366 27.77 40.65 8.97
C ALA A 366 27.75 42.18 9.24
N PRO A 367 27.61 42.62 10.51
CA PRO A 367 27.74 44.02 10.90
C PRO A 367 29.08 44.64 10.50
N ALA A 368 29.13 45.97 10.39
CA ALA A 368 30.35 46.71 10.03
C ALA A 368 31.36 46.79 11.18
N SER A 369 30.90 46.73 12.43
CA SER A 369 31.76 46.84 13.61
C SER A 369 32.25 45.45 14.04
N PRO A 370 33.57 45.29 14.29
CA PRO A 370 34.08 44.07 14.90
C PRO A 370 33.53 43.88 16.32
N GLY A 371 33.26 42.63 16.69
CA GLY A 371 32.65 42.31 17.96
C GLY A 371 32.08 40.89 18.01
N ARG A 372 31.63 40.49 19.20
CA ARG A 372 30.85 39.27 19.38
C ARG A 372 29.38 39.63 19.33
N TYR A 373 28.62 38.95 18.50
CA TYR A 373 27.20 39.19 18.27
C TYR A 373 26.40 37.89 18.40
N MET A 374 25.09 38.05 18.62
CA MET A 374 24.13 36.96 18.50
C MET A 374 23.29 37.18 17.25
N LEU A 375 23.36 36.24 16.32
CA LEU A 375 22.56 36.20 15.10
C LEU A 375 21.26 35.46 15.41
N ARG A 376 20.13 36.16 15.41
CA ARG A 376 18.81 35.57 15.55
C ARG A 376 18.22 35.32 14.17
N LEU A 377 18.08 34.06 13.78
CA LEU A 377 17.39 33.66 12.55
C LEU A 377 15.91 33.45 12.86
N THR A 378 15.02 34.06 12.07
CA THR A 378 13.57 34.03 12.27
C THR A 378 12.83 34.15 10.95
N LEU A 379 11.50 34.08 10.98
CA LEU A 379 10.64 34.37 9.85
C LEU A 379 10.03 35.78 9.97
N VAL A 380 9.79 36.41 8.83
CA VAL A 380 9.03 37.66 8.72
C VAL A 380 7.87 37.45 7.75
N GLN A 381 6.67 37.87 8.15
CA GLN A 381 5.52 38.01 7.28
C GLN A 381 5.44 39.47 6.83
N GLU A 382 5.79 39.71 5.57
CA GLU A 382 5.91 41.07 5.02
C GLU A 382 4.65 41.89 5.22
N GLY A 383 4.82 43.14 5.67
CA GLY A 383 3.72 44.06 5.96
C GLY A 383 2.89 43.72 7.22
N ILE A 384 3.22 42.64 7.94
CA ILE A 384 2.43 42.16 9.08
C ILE A 384 3.25 42.11 10.37
N ALA A 385 4.23 41.20 10.48
CA ALA A 385 4.97 40.98 11.72
C ALA A 385 6.22 40.11 11.51
N TRP A 386 7.19 40.28 12.41
CA TRP A 386 8.24 39.30 12.68
C TRP A 386 7.69 38.19 13.59
N LEU A 387 8.18 36.96 13.39
CA LEU A 387 7.65 35.78 14.08
C LEU A 387 8.46 35.42 15.34
N ASP A 388 9.45 36.20 15.77
CA ASP A 388 10.27 35.97 16.97
C ASP A 388 9.77 36.71 18.23
N GLY A 389 8.48 37.04 18.28
CA GLY A 389 7.85 37.66 19.43
C GLY A 389 7.83 36.77 20.69
N SER A 390 7.38 37.35 21.81
CA SER A 390 7.26 36.63 23.08
C SER A 390 6.43 35.35 22.96
N GLY A 391 6.93 34.23 23.50
CA GLY A 391 6.28 32.92 23.43
C GLY A 391 6.43 32.20 22.08
N SER A 392 7.16 32.76 21.12
CA SER A 392 7.44 32.11 19.85
C SER A 392 8.60 31.12 19.95
N THR A 393 8.52 30.06 19.15
CA THR A 393 9.62 29.13 18.87
C THR A 393 10.15 29.29 17.44
N ALA A 394 9.61 30.24 16.68
CA ALA A 394 9.91 30.46 15.26
C ALA A 394 11.23 31.21 15.04
N PHE A 395 12.21 31.05 15.93
CA PHE A 395 13.53 31.61 15.82
C PHE A 395 14.58 30.71 16.46
N CYS A 396 15.84 30.91 16.08
CA CYS A 396 17.00 30.34 16.74
C CYS A 396 18.16 31.34 16.76
N ASP A 397 19.04 31.18 17.75
CA ASP A 397 20.17 32.08 17.96
C ASP A 397 21.49 31.36 17.70
N ALA A 398 22.42 32.03 17.02
CA ALA A 398 23.80 31.57 16.80
C ALA A 398 24.79 32.66 17.25
N VAL A 399 25.88 32.27 17.91
CA VAL A 399 26.94 33.21 18.29
C VAL A 399 27.93 33.34 17.15
N VAL A 400 28.17 34.58 16.70
CA VAL A 400 29.12 34.88 15.61
C VAL A 400 30.06 36.00 16.04
N THR A 401 31.35 35.81 15.77
CA THR A 401 32.37 36.86 15.96
C THR A 401 32.66 37.53 14.63
N VAL A 402 32.60 38.87 14.61
CA VAL A 402 32.91 39.71 13.45
C VAL A 402 34.29 40.32 13.66
N ARG A 403 35.16 40.26 12.63
CA ARG A 403 36.52 40.83 12.64
C ARG A 403 36.73 41.92 11.60
#